data_AF-A0A8H9L3F9-F1
#
_entry.id   AF-A0A8H9L3F9-F1
#
_cell.length_a   1.000
_cell.length_b   1.000
_cell.length_c   1.000
_cell.angle_alpha   90.00
_cell.angle_beta   90.00
_cell.angle_gamma   90.00
#
_symmetry.space_group_name_H-M   'P 1'
#
loop_
_entity.id
_entity.type
_entity.pdbx_description
1 polymer ?
#
loop_
_entity_poly.entity_id
_entity_poly.type
_entity_poly.pdbx_seq_one_letter_code
_entity_poly.pdbx_strand_id
1 'polypeptide(L)'
;MAQIETEQTLVEKVGTLALTLAAGWVAQKAVSMIWKGVTGNDAPSKADDPELDLVQATVFAAVAAGTAVFAKRMAAKGAHTAALRIAARRSVA
;
A
#
# COMPACT_ATOMS: atom_id res chain seq x y z
N MET A 1 -24.18 -13.31 -27.06
CA MET A 1 -23.23 -12.25 -26.61
C MET A 1 -23.26 -12.00 -25.09
N ALA A 2 -24.30 -12.41 -24.33
CA ALA A 2 -24.38 -12.16 -22.88
C ALA A 2 -23.45 -12.99 -21.95
N GLN A 3 -22.96 -14.16 -22.40
CA GLN A 3 -22.11 -15.02 -21.56
C GLN A 3 -20.69 -14.46 -21.37
N ILE A 4 -20.09 -13.91 -22.42
CA ILE A 4 -18.71 -13.39 -22.40
C ILE A 4 -18.60 -12.19 -21.44
N GLU A 5 -19.61 -11.32 -21.41
CA GLU A 5 -19.64 -10.15 -20.54
C GLU A 5 -19.70 -10.54 -19.06
N THR A 6 -20.50 -11.56 -18.72
CA THR A 6 -20.64 -12.07 -17.34
C THR A 6 -19.34 -12.72 -16.86
N GLU A 7 -18.70 -13.56 -17.68
CA GLU A 7 -17.43 -14.20 -17.35
C GLU A 7 -16.31 -13.19 -17.16
N GLN A 8 -16.24 -12.15 -18.00
CA GLN A 8 -15.28 -11.06 -17.80
C GLN A 8 -15.53 -10.33 -16.47
N THR A 9 -16.78 -10.06 -16.10
CA THR A 9 -17.07 -9.44 -14.80
C THR A 9 -16.66 -10.33 -13.63
N LEU A 10 -16.84 -11.65 -13.75
CA LEU A 10 -16.50 -12.61 -12.70
C LEU A 10 -15.00 -12.76 -12.55
N VAL A 11 -14.25 -12.88 -13.65
CA VAL A 11 -12.80 -12.92 -13.65
C VAL A 11 -12.22 -11.62 -13.08
N GLU A 12 -12.78 -10.46 -13.44
CA GLU A 12 -12.37 -9.18 -12.90
C GLU A 12 -12.66 -9.06 -11.40
N LYS A 13 -13.84 -9.48 -10.94
CA LYS A 13 -14.21 -9.49 -9.51
C LYS A 13 -13.30 -10.40 -8.70
N VAL A 14 -13.05 -11.62 -9.17
CA VAL A 14 -12.16 -12.58 -8.52
C VAL A 14 -10.72 -12.06 -8.52
N GLY A 15 -10.26 -11.50 -9.63
CA GLY A 15 -8.93 -10.89 -9.75
C GLY A 15 -8.77 -9.71 -8.79
N THR A 16 -9.74 -8.81 -8.72
CA THR A 16 -9.73 -7.66 -7.81
C THR A 16 -9.72 -8.11 -6.35
N LEU A 17 -10.53 -9.11 -6.00
CA LEU A 17 -10.55 -9.68 -4.67
C LEU A 17 -9.18 -10.30 -4.31
N ALA A 18 -8.62 -11.10 -5.20
CA ALA A 18 -7.31 -11.73 -5.01
C ALA A 18 -6.19 -10.68 -4.86
N LEU A 19 -6.19 -9.64 -5.69
CA LEU A 19 -5.25 -8.53 -5.60
C LEU A 19 -5.39 -7.77 -4.28
N THR A 20 -6.62 -7.56 -3.81
CA THR A 20 -6.87 -6.87 -2.54
C THR A 20 -6.34 -7.69 -1.36
N LEU A 21 -6.58 -9.01 -1.36
CA LEU A 21 -6.05 -9.91 -0.33
C LEU A 21 -4.52 -9.96 -0.35
N ALA A 22 -3.92 -10.06 -1.54
CA ALA A 22 -2.48 -10.04 -1.71
C ALA A 22 -1.88 -8.70 -1.22
N ALA A 23 -2.51 -7.58 -1.56
CA ALA A 23 -2.10 -6.26 -1.09
C ALA A 23 -2.18 -6.15 0.43
N GLY A 24 -3.25 -6.66 1.04
CA GLY A 24 -3.38 -6.73 2.50
C GLY A 24 -2.25 -7.54 3.15
N TRP A 25 -1.94 -8.72 2.61
CA TRP A 25 -0.86 -9.56 3.12
C TRP A 25 0.51 -8.89 3.00
N VAL A 26 0.80 -8.29 1.84
CA VAL A 26 2.05 -7.53 1.63
C VAL A 26 2.14 -6.34 2.58
N ALA A 27 1.04 -5.61 2.78
CA ALA A 27 0.99 -4.49 3.70
C ALA A 27 1.29 -4.92 5.14
N GLN A 28 0.67 -6.00 5.62
CA GLN A 28 0.95 -6.55 6.95
C GLN A 28 2.43 -6.91 7.10
N LYS A 29 3.03 -7.53 6.06
CA LYS A 29 4.43 -7.95 6.14
C LYS A 29 5.41 -6.77 6.09
N ALA A 30 5.10 -5.74 5.30
CA ALA A 30 5.85 -4.50 5.26
C ALA A 30 5.84 -3.79 6.62
N VAL A 31 4.67 -3.68 7.27
CA VAL A 31 4.56 -3.08 8.61
C VAL A 31 5.42 -3.84 9.62
N SER A 32 5.33 -5.17 9.67
CA SER A 32 6.16 -5.96 10.58
C SER A 32 7.66 -5.79 10.34
N MET A 33 8.10 -5.75 9.07
CA MET A 33 9.52 -5.57 8.73
C MET A 33 10.04 -4.19 9.12
N ILE A 34 9.28 -3.13 8.82
CA ILE A 34 9.64 -1.75 9.19
C ILE A 34 9.70 -1.64 10.72
N TRP A 35 8.72 -2.20 11.42
CA TRP A 35 8.68 -2.17 12.89
C TRP A 35 9.89 -2.85 13.52
N LYS A 36 10.22 -4.05 13.06
CA LYS A 36 11.38 -4.80 13.55
C LYS A 36 12.68 -4.08 13.23
N GLY A 37 12.78 -3.45 12.07
CA GLY A 37 13.96 -2.67 11.68
C GLY A 37 14.19 -1.43 12.54
N VAL A 38 13.11 -0.78 13.00
CA VAL A 38 13.21 0.45 13.82
C VAL A 38 13.33 0.13 15.31
N THR A 39 12.55 -0.82 15.82
CA THR A 39 12.43 -1.09 17.26
C THR A 39 13.30 -2.26 17.74
N GLY A 40 13.83 -3.08 16.84
CA GLY A 40 14.55 -4.31 17.16
C GLY A 40 13.66 -5.46 17.66
N ASN A 41 12.36 -5.21 17.89
CA ASN A 41 11.39 -6.17 18.42
C ASN A 41 10.27 -6.45 17.41
N ASP A 42 9.58 -7.58 17.56
CA ASP A 42 8.43 -7.89 16.70
C ASP A 42 7.26 -6.92 16.98
N ALA A 43 6.48 -6.61 15.94
CA ALA A 43 5.38 -5.66 16.02
C ALA A 43 4.31 -6.13 17.03
N PRO A 44 3.83 -5.27 17.95
CA PRO A 44 2.79 -5.62 18.91
C PRO A 44 1.54 -6.08 18.16
N SER A 45 1.01 -7.23 18.54
CA SER A 45 -0.23 -7.79 17.95
C SER A 45 -1.49 -7.04 18.40
N LYS A 46 -1.38 -6.11 19.36
CA LYS A 46 -2.45 -5.25 19.86
C LYS A 46 -1.99 -3.79 19.84
N ALA A 47 -2.32 -3.10 18.75
CA ALA A 47 -2.02 -1.68 18.58
C ALA A 47 -2.95 -0.75 19.39
N ASP A 48 -4.01 -1.30 20.00
CA ASP A 48 -5.04 -0.58 20.75
C ASP A 48 -4.97 -0.83 22.27
N ASP A 49 -3.82 -1.32 22.77
CA ASP A 49 -3.65 -1.49 24.21
C ASP A 49 -3.56 -0.11 24.90
N PRO A 50 -4.48 0.23 25.82
CA PRO A 50 -4.49 1.54 26.48
C PRO A 50 -3.26 1.81 27.36
N GLU A 51 -2.42 0.80 27.63
CA GLU A 51 -1.10 0.96 28.27
C GLU A 51 0.07 1.10 27.27
N LEU A 52 -0.21 1.41 26.01
CA LEU A 52 0.84 1.82 25.06
C LEU A 52 1.51 3.11 25.53
N ASP A 53 2.71 2.95 26.11
CA ASP A 53 3.61 4.01 26.57
C ASP A 53 3.68 5.16 25.54
N LEU A 54 3.55 6.40 25.98
CA LEU A 54 3.45 7.61 25.14
C LEU A 54 4.60 7.69 24.10
N VAL A 55 5.75 7.13 24.47
CA VAL A 55 6.92 6.96 23.63
C VAL A 55 6.65 6.03 22.44
N GLN A 56 6.00 4.88 22.65
CA GLN A 56 5.68 3.91 21.60
C GLN A 56 4.63 4.44 20.62
N ALA A 57 3.62 5.16 21.12
CA ALA A 57 2.64 5.84 20.27
C ALA A 57 3.30 6.91 19.39
N THR A 58 4.23 7.70 19.96
CA THR A 58 4.96 8.74 19.22
C THR A 58 5.90 8.15 18.17
N VAL A 59 6.59 7.07 18.49
CA VAL A 59 7.45 6.34 17.54
C VAL A 59 6.62 5.72 16.41
N PHE A 60 5.46 5.12 16.72
CA PHE A 60 4.53 4.63 15.69
C PHE A 60 4.10 5.76 14.76
N ALA A 61 3.67 6.89 15.31
CA ALA A 61 3.22 8.04 14.53
C ALA A 61 4.36 8.59 13.63
N ALA A 62 5.59 8.67 14.14
CA ALA A 62 6.74 9.12 13.36
C ALA A 62 7.07 8.16 12.20
N VAL A 63 7.03 6.84 12.45
CA VAL A 63 7.27 5.82 11.41
C VAL A 63 6.14 5.82 10.38
N ALA A 64 4.88 5.93 10.82
CA ALA A 64 3.72 5.99 9.93
C ALA A 64 3.74 7.26 9.07
N ALA A 65 4.03 8.42 9.66
CA ALA A 65 4.18 9.68 8.95
C ALA A 65 5.35 9.63 7.95
N GLY A 66 6.51 9.11 8.36
CA GLY A 66 7.66 8.91 7.48
C GLY A 66 7.33 8.02 6.28
N THR A 67 6.66 6.89 6.53
CA THR A 67 6.21 5.97 5.47
C THR A 67 5.21 6.62 4.53
N ALA A 68 4.23 7.36 5.06
CA ALA A 68 3.21 8.05 4.26
C ALA A 68 3.83 9.12 3.35
N VAL A 69 4.77 9.92 3.86
CA VAL A 69 5.48 10.93 3.08
C VAL A 69 6.32 10.27 1.99
N PHE A 70 7.03 9.18 2.31
CA PHE A 70 7.82 8.43 1.33
C PHE A 70 6.95 7.88 0.21
N ALA A 71 5.85 7.20 0.56
CA ALA A 71 4.89 6.65 -0.40
C ALA A 71 4.31 7.76 -1.30
N LYS A 72 3.88 8.88 -0.71
CA LYS A 72 3.36 10.04 -1.47
C LYS A 72 4.39 10.57 -2.47
N ARG A 73 5.67 10.67 -2.06
CA ARG A 73 6.74 11.19 -2.91
C ARG A 73 7.09 10.23 -4.05
N MET A 74 7.07 8.92 -3.79
CA MET A 74 7.27 7.91 -4.84
C MET A 74 6.10 7.86 -5.80
N ALA A 75 4.86 7.91 -5.29
CA ALA A 75 3.66 7.99 -6.12
C ALA A 75 3.67 9.22 -7.02
N ALA A 76 4.03 10.40 -6.48
CA ALA A 76 4.15 11.62 -7.28
C ALA A 76 5.21 11.52 -8.39
N LYS A 77 6.39 10.95 -8.09
CA LYS A 77 7.42 10.70 -9.10
C LYS A 77 6.97 9.72 -10.18
N GLY A 78 6.32 8.63 -9.77
CA GLY A 78 5.77 7.62 -10.68
C GLY A 78 4.69 8.21 -11.58
N ALA A 79 3.74 8.95 -11.00
CA ALA A 79 2.65 9.63 -11.71
C ALA A 79 3.19 10.65 -12.72
N HIS A 80 4.20 11.44 -12.35
CA HIS A 80 4.82 12.39 -13.27
C HIS A 80 5.49 11.68 -14.45
N THR A 81 6.24 10.61 -14.20
CA THR A 81 6.89 9.82 -15.24
C THR A 81 5.88 9.14 -16.17
N ALA A 82 4.79 8.62 -15.61
CA ALA A 82 3.70 8.03 -16.38
C ALA A 82 2.97 9.08 -17.21
N ALA A 83 2.66 10.24 -16.64
CA ALA A 83 2.01 11.35 -17.33
C ALA A 83 2.86 11.83 -18.52
N LEU A 84 4.18 11.98 -18.35
CA LEU A 84 5.09 12.31 -19.45
C LEU A 84 5.09 11.23 -20.54
N ARG A 85 5.10 9.95 -20.17
CA ARG A 85 5.01 8.84 -21.14
C ARG A 85 3.69 8.83 -21.91
N ILE A 86 2.58 9.14 -21.23
CA ILE A 86 1.25 9.19 -21.85
C ILE A 86 1.15 10.41 -22.77
N ALA A 87 1.63 11.58 -22.33
CA ALA A 87 1.66 12.80 -23.12
C ALA A 87 2.54 12.64 -24.38
N ALA A 88 3.73 12.05 -24.25
CA ALA A 88 4.63 11.78 -25.37
C ALA A 88 4.03 10.79 -26.40
N ARG A 89 3.19 9.85 -25.97
CA ARG A 89 2.45 8.96 -26.88
C ARG A 89 1.33 9.68 -27.61
N ARG A 90 0.68 10.65 -26.96
CA ARG A 90 -0.40 11.45 -27.55
C ARG A 90 0.09 12.46 -28.58
N SER A 91 1.33 12.93 -28.51
CA SER A 91 1.90 13.85 -29.50
C SER A 91 2.41 13.18 -30.79
N VAL A 92 2.42 11.84 -30.84
CA VAL A 92 2.88 11.05 -31.99
C VAL A 92 1.72 10.40 -32.75
N ALA A 93 0.49 10.48 -32.22
CA ALA A 93 -0.75 10.03 -32.85
C ALA A 93 -1.55 11.24 -33.34
#